data_AF-K7KDB4-F1
#
_entry.id   AF-K7KDB4-F1
#
_cell.length_a   1.000
_cell.length_b   1.000
_cell.length_c   1.000
_cell.angle_alpha   90.00
_cell.angle_beta   90.00
_cell.angle_gamma   90.00
#
_symmetry.space_group_name_H-M   'P 1'
#
loop_
_entity.id
_entity.type
_entity.pdbx_description
1 polymer ?
#
loop_
_entity_poly.entity_id
_entity_poly.type
_entity_poly.pdbx_seq_one_letter_code
_entity_poly.pdbx_strand_id
1 'polypeptide(L)'
;MQHLDEEKIINVVSPEKDVDGFHPLNIGNLAIRGRKPFFVPCAPKGCIELLLSHGVEIKGKRAVIIGRSKIVGLPTSLLLQRHHATVSVLHAYTKNPEHITSEADIVVVVDVGVPNIVRGNWLKKGVVVIDMGTNQVKVMIFFFSILVVPMTS
;
A
#
# COMPACT_ATOMS: atom_id res chain seq x y z
N MET A 1 7.96 -24.66 -15.11
CA MET A 1 7.00 -24.20 -16.14
C MET A 1 6.92 -22.69 -16.08
N GLN A 2 7.53 -21.97 -17.02
CA GLN A 2 7.24 -20.57 -17.30
C GLN A 2 6.91 -20.52 -18.79
N HIS A 3 5.62 -20.52 -19.14
CA HIS A 3 5.16 -20.47 -20.54
C HIS A 3 4.19 -19.34 -20.82
N LEU A 4 3.70 -18.66 -19.77
CA LEU A 4 2.75 -17.57 -19.89
C LEU A 4 3.46 -16.27 -19.53
N ASP A 5 3.53 -15.37 -20.51
CA ASP A 5 3.99 -14.01 -20.34
C ASP A 5 2.86 -13.21 -19.69
N GLU A 6 3.03 -12.87 -18.40
CA GLU A 6 2.04 -12.13 -17.60
C GLU A 6 1.58 -10.84 -18.30
N GLU A 7 2.50 -10.15 -18.98
CA GLU A 7 2.19 -8.90 -19.68
C GLU A 7 1.31 -9.16 -20.90
N LYS A 8 1.54 -10.24 -21.65
CA LYS A 8 0.67 -10.63 -22.77
C LYS A 8 -0.73 -10.99 -22.29
N ILE A 9 -0.88 -11.65 -21.15
CA ILE A 9 -2.21 -11.99 -20.60
C ILE A 9 -2.97 -10.73 -20.23
N ILE A 10 -2.33 -9.82 -19.49
CA ILE A 10 -2.96 -8.58 -19.04
C ILE A 10 -3.41 -7.73 -20.24
N ASN A 11 -2.61 -7.67 -21.31
CA ASN A 11 -2.92 -6.89 -22.50
C ASN A 11 -4.06 -7.48 -23.37
N VAL A 12 -4.46 -8.74 -23.17
CA VAL A 12 -5.63 -9.33 -23.86
C VAL A 12 -6.93 -8.88 -23.20
N VAL A 13 -6.91 -8.53 -21.93
CA VAL A 13 -8.11 -8.07 -21.21
C VAL A 13 -8.35 -6.60 -21.54
N SER A 14 -9.53 -6.29 -22.10
CA SER A 14 -9.93 -4.89 -22.33
C SER A 14 -9.87 -4.12 -20.99
N PRO A 15 -9.28 -2.90 -20.96
CA PRO A 15 -9.16 -2.12 -19.73
C PRO A 15 -10.49 -1.86 -19.01
N GLU A 16 -11.59 -1.78 -19.77
CA GLU A 16 -12.95 -1.55 -19.26
C GLU A 16 -13.62 -2.82 -18.70
N LYS A 17 -12.98 -3.99 -18.88
CA LYS A 17 -13.40 -5.29 -18.35
C LYS A 17 -12.42 -5.86 -17.32
N ASP A 18 -11.33 -5.16 -17.07
CA ASP A 18 -10.29 -5.52 -16.10
C ASP A 18 -10.73 -5.14 -14.67
N VAL A 19 -11.62 -5.94 -14.09
CA VAL A 19 -12.15 -5.70 -12.72
C VAL A 19 -11.04 -5.66 -11.65
N ASP A 20 -9.91 -6.32 -11.91
CA ASP A 20 -8.75 -6.32 -11.03
C ASP A 20 -7.98 -4.98 -11.07
N GLY A 21 -8.15 -4.19 -12.13
CA GLY A 21 -7.52 -2.88 -12.28
C GLY A 21 -6.01 -2.93 -12.54
N PHE A 22 -5.49 -4.06 -13.04
CA PHE A 22 -4.05 -4.27 -13.29
C PHE A 22 -3.61 -3.87 -14.69
N HIS A 23 -4.54 -3.63 -15.61
CA HIS A 23 -4.23 -3.16 -16.95
C HIS A 23 -3.43 -1.84 -16.88
N PRO A 24 -2.35 -1.68 -17.66
CA PRO A 24 -1.51 -0.47 -17.62
C PRO A 24 -2.29 0.85 -17.76
N LEU A 25 -3.38 0.83 -18.53
CA LEU A 25 -4.29 1.98 -18.66
C LEU A 25 -4.99 2.35 -17.34
N ASN A 26 -5.42 1.38 -16.53
CA ASN A 26 -6.02 1.63 -15.21
C ASN A 26 -4.97 2.21 -14.25
N ILE A 27 -3.77 1.62 -14.19
CA ILE A 27 -2.69 2.15 -13.35
C ILE A 27 -2.21 3.54 -13.82
N GLY A 28 -2.07 3.75 -15.12
CA GLY A 28 -1.68 5.04 -15.70
C GLY A 28 -2.74 6.12 -15.44
N ASN A 29 -4.02 5.81 -15.62
CA ASN A 29 -5.11 6.72 -15.28
C ASN A 29 -5.21 6.97 -13.77
N LEU A 30 -4.79 6.02 -12.92
CA LEU A 30 -4.65 6.24 -11.48
C LEU A 30 -3.49 7.20 -11.17
N ALA A 31 -2.36 7.09 -11.86
CA ALA A 31 -1.19 7.96 -11.62
C ALA A 31 -1.39 9.41 -12.09
N ILE A 32 -2.10 9.62 -13.20
CA ILE A 32 -2.31 10.95 -13.78
C ILE A 32 -3.44 11.68 -13.03
N ARG A 33 -3.13 12.85 -12.43
CA ARG A 33 -4.15 13.70 -11.79
C ARG A 33 -5.20 14.15 -12.81
N GLY A 34 -6.46 14.20 -12.39
CA GLY A 34 -7.59 14.56 -13.25
C GLY A 34 -8.14 13.41 -14.11
N ARG A 35 -7.42 12.27 -14.21
CA ARG A 35 -7.95 11.07 -14.86
C ARG A 35 -8.64 10.14 -13.87
N LYS A 36 -9.57 9.33 -14.38
CA LYS A 36 -10.28 8.30 -13.63
C LYS A 36 -10.00 6.96 -14.28
N PRO A 37 -9.44 5.97 -13.57
CA PRO A 37 -9.35 4.60 -14.08
C PRO A 37 -10.74 3.96 -14.12
N PHE A 38 -10.91 2.92 -14.93
CA PHE A 38 -12.15 2.14 -14.95
C PHE A 38 -12.29 1.35 -13.64
N PHE A 39 -11.18 0.73 -13.23
CA PHE A 39 -11.08 -0.03 -11.99
C PHE A 39 -9.87 0.40 -11.18
N VAL A 40 -10.00 0.29 -9.86
CA VAL A 40 -8.90 0.47 -8.91
C VAL A 40 -8.69 -0.88 -8.23
N PRO A 41 -7.45 -1.37 -8.15
CA PRO A 41 -7.15 -2.62 -7.44
C PRO A 41 -7.80 -2.71 -6.06
N CYS A 42 -8.46 -3.83 -5.79
CA CYS A 42 -9.33 -3.99 -4.62
C CYS A 42 -8.57 -3.86 -3.29
N ALA A 43 -7.36 -4.42 -3.19
CA ALA A 43 -6.55 -4.35 -1.98
C ALA A 43 -6.08 -2.90 -1.68
N PRO A 44 -5.45 -2.18 -2.63
CA PRO A 44 -5.17 -0.75 -2.49
C PRO A 44 -6.40 0.10 -2.16
N LYS A 45 -7.54 -0.17 -2.80
CA LYS A 45 -8.80 0.51 -2.48
C LYS A 45 -9.24 0.21 -1.04
N GLY A 46 -9.17 -1.04 -0.61
CA GLY A 46 -9.47 -1.49 0.75
C GLY A 46 -8.57 -0.81 1.80
N CYS A 47 -7.29 -0.61 1.51
CA CYS A 47 -6.38 0.16 2.39
C CYS A 47 -6.90 1.58 2.63
N ILE A 48 -7.36 2.27 1.58
CA ILE A 48 -7.91 3.62 1.71
C ILE A 48 -9.22 3.61 2.50
N GLU A 49 -10.14 2.70 2.17
CA GLU A 49 -11.42 2.59 2.88
C GLU A 49 -11.22 2.25 4.36
N LEU A 50 -10.22 1.43 4.70
CA LEU A 50 -9.89 1.09 6.07
C LEU A 50 -9.41 2.32 6.85
N LEU A 51 -8.52 3.12 6.27
CA LEU A 51 -8.07 4.38 6.88
C LEU A 51 -9.25 5.33 7.13
N LEU A 52 -10.09 5.54 6.11
CA LEU A 52 -11.21 6.48 6.18
C LEU A 52 -12.29 6.02 7.17
N SER A 53 -12.64 4.73 7.17
CA SER A 53 -13.63 4.17 8.10
C SER A 53 -13.20 4.23 9.57
N HIS A 54 -11.90 4.27 9.84
CA HIS A 54 -11.34 4.45 11.18
C HIS A 54 -11.06 5.92 11.55
N GLY A 55 -11.52 6.87 10.72
CA GLY A 55 -11.35 8.30 10.98
C GLY A 55 -9.91 8.80 10.81
N VAL A 56 -9.06 8.05 10.11
CA VAL A 56 -7.67 8.45 9.86
C VAL A 56 -7.64 9.50 8.76
N GLU A 57 -7.25 10.72 9.11
CA GLU A 57 -6.98 11.77 8.13
C GLU A 57 -5.73 11.40 7.30
N ILE A 58 -5.88 11.32 5.97
CA ILE A 58 -4.76 11.02 5.05
C ILE A 58 -4.11 12.32 4.53
N LYS A 59 -4.91 13.38 4.36
CA LYS A 59 -4.48 14.64 3.75
C LYS A 59 -3.37 15.29 4.59
N GLY A 60 -2.26 15.62 3.95
CA GLY A 60 -1.11 16.26 4.58
C GLY A 60 -0.28 15.33 5.48
N LYS A 61 -0.65 14.05 5.62
CA LYS A 61 0.12 13.08 6.41
C LYS A 61 1.32 12.54 5.64
N ARG A 62 2.34 12.13 6.39
CA ARG A 62 3.48 11.38 5.88
C ARG A 62 3.13 9.90 5.87
N ALA A 63 2.98 9.31 4.69
CA ALA A 63 2.73 7.89 4.52
C ALA A 63 3.99 7.18 4.03
N VAL A 64 4.29 6.03 4.63
CA VAL A 64 5.39 5.15 4.23
C VAL A 64 4.79 3.85 3.73
N ILE A 65 5.21 3.41 2.55
CA ILE A 65 4.86 2.10 2.00
C ILE A 65 6.13 1.26 1.95
N ILE A 66 6.12 0.10 2.59
CA ILE A 66 7.26 -0.82 2.62
C ILE A 66 6.94 -1.96 1.68
N GLY A 67 7.52 -1.91 0.49
CA GLY A 67 7.22 -2.79 -0.63
C GLY A 67 6.70 -2.01 -1.85
N ARG A 68 7.10 -2.44 -3.05
CA ARG A 68 6.79 -1.77 -4.32
C ARG A 68 6.21 -2.72 -5.37
N SER A 69 5.37 -3.66 -4.94
CA SER A 69 4.73 -4.62 -5.85
C SER A 69 3.84 -3.90 -6.86
N LYS A 70 3.73 -4.45 -8.07
CA LYS A 70 2.97 -3.85 -9.19
C LYS A 70 1.48 -3.74 -8.87
N ILE A 71 0.94 -4.72 -8.13
CA ILE A 71 -0.50 -4.88 -7.88
C ILE A 71 -0.97 -4.26 -6.55
N VAL A 72 -0.09 -4.13 -5.54
CA VAL A 72 -0.45 -3.57 -4.23
C VAL A 72 0.36 -2.31 -3.92
N GLY A 73 1.69 -2.41 -3.83
CA GLY A 73 2.51 -1.30 -3.34
C GLY A 73 2.45 -0.04 -4.20
N LEU A 74 2.59 -0.18 -5.52
CA LEU A 74 2.49 0.95 -6.43
C LEU A 74 1.08 1.57 -6.42
N PRO A 75 -0.02 0.83 -6.62
CA PRO A 75 -1.34 1.46 -6.64
C PRO A 75 -1.74 2.06 -5.28
N THR A 76 -1.35 1.46 -4.14
CA THR A 76 -1.56 2.07 -2.82
C THR A 76 -0.82 3.40 -2.70
N SER A 77 0.39 3.50 -3.24
CA SER A 77 1.15 4.77 -3.27
C SER A 77 0.46 5.86 -4.07
N LEU A 78 -0.14 5.50 -5.21
CA LEU A 78 -0.86 6.44 -6.05
C LEU A 78 -2.16 6.90 -5.39
N LEU A 79 -2.86 6.00 -4.71
CA LEU A 79 -4.07 6.34 -3.96
C LEU A 79 -3.78 7.27 -2.78
N LEU A 80 -2.75 6.99 -1.99
CA LEU A 80 -2.35 7.89 -0.89
C LEU A 80 -1.98 9.29 -1.42
N GLN A 81 -1.29 9.38 -2.55
CA GLN A 81 -1.01 10.67 -3.22
C GLN A 81 -2.29 11.38 -3.68
N ARG A 82 -3.30 10.65 -4.21
CA ARG A 82 -4.60 11.22 -4.56
C ARG A 82 -5.36 11.77 -3.34
N HIS A 83 -5.16 11.15 -2.18
CA HIS A 83 -5.65 11.63 -0.89
C HIS A 83 -4.73 12.68 -0.25
N HIS A 84 -3.76 13.23 -1.00
CA HIS A 84 -2.87 14.31 -0.59
C HIS A 84 -1.89 13.96 0.54
N ALA A 85 -1.50 12.70 0.68
CA ALA A 85 -0.38 12.32 1.54
C ALA A 85 0.96 12.61 0.86
N THR A 86 1.99 12.91 1.66
CA THR A 86 3.40 12.83 1.25
C THR A 86 3.83 11.38 1.38
N VAL A 87 4.16 10.72 0.26
CA VAL A 87 4.41 9.27 0.24
C VAL A 87 5.89 8.97 0.04
N SER A 88 6.45 8.09 0.88
CA SER A 88 7.76 7.45 0.68
C SER A 88 7.59 5.96 0.43
N VAL A 89 8.19 5.43 -0.63
CA VAL A 89 8.14 4.00 -0.96
C VAL A 89 9.50 3.36 -0.65
N LEU A 90 9.54 2.46 0.32
CA LEU A 90 10.73 1.75 0.77
C LEU A 90 10.82 0.37 0.12
N HIS A 91 12.06 -0.09 -0.09
CA HIS A 91 12.39 -1.38 -0.68
C HIS A 91 13.74 -1.87 -0.16
N ALA A 92 14.19 -3.05 -0.56
CA ALA A 92 15.44 -3.67 -0.08
C ALA A 92 16.69 -2.79 -0.19
N TYR A 93 16.76 -1.90 -1.20
CA TYR A 93 17.89 -0.97 -1.39
C TYR A 93 17.76 0.37 -0.66
N THR A 94 16.67 0.60 0.09
CA THR A 94 16.46 1.85 0.81
C THR A 94 17.44 1.93 1.97
N LYS A 95 18.17 3.05 2.06
CA LYS A 95 19.08 3.31 3.18
C LYS A 95 18.29 3.90 4.35
N ASN A 96 18.60 3.45 5.57
CA ASN A 96 17.98 3.92 6.81
C ASN A 96 16.43 3.86 6.78
N PRO A 97 15.82 2.72 6.40
CA PRO A 97 14.37 2.58 6.39
C PRO A 97 13.75 2.85 7.77
N GLU A 98 14.46 2.54 8.86
CA GLU A 98 14.03 2.79 10.23
C GLU A 98 13.73 4.26 10.50
N HIS A 99 14.62 5.18 10.10
CA HIS A 99 14.41 6.61 10.28
C HIS A 99 13.23 7.11 9.44
N ILE A 100 13.15 6.70 8.18
CA ILE A 100 12.07 7.12 7.28
C ILE A 100 10.71 6.64 7.83
N THR A 101 10.62 5.39 8.29
CA THR A 101 9.41 4.83 8.91
C THR A 101 9.06 5.53 10.22
N SER A 102 10.04 5.92 11.03
CA SER A 102 9.81 6.60 12.31
C SER A 102 9.15 7.98 12.21
N GLU A 103 9.27 8.64 11.06
CA GLU A 103 8.62 9.94 10.81
C GLU A 103 7.17 9.80 10.30
N ALA A 104 6.77 8.60 9.87
CA ALA A 104 5.49 8.37 9.21
C ALA A 104 4.30 8.46 10.18
N ASP A 105 3.19 9.06 9.71
CA ASP A 105 1.88 9.02 10.37
C ASP A 105 1.10 7.77 9.98
N ILE A 106 1.36 7.24 8.78
CA ILE A 106 0.73 6.04 8.22
C ILE A 106 1.83 5.14 7.68
N VAL A 107 1.87 3.87 8.08
CA VAL A 107 2.79 2.85 7.58
C VAL A 107 1.99 1.73 6.94
N VAL A 108 2.26 1.44 5.67
CA VAL A 108 1.64 0.33 4.95
C VAL A 108 2.71 -0.68 4.57
N VAL A 109 2.59 -1.92 5.02
CA VAL A 109 3.50 -3.02 4.65
C VAL A 109 2.82 -3.83 3.56
N VAL A 110 3.49 -4.02 2.43
CA VAL A 110 2.91 -4.69 1.26
C VAL A 110 3.86 -5.77 0.74
N ASP A 111 3.40 -7.03 0.77
CA ASP A 111 3.98 -8.15 0.04
C ASP A 111 5.53 -8.20 0.02
N VAL A 112 6.13 -7.99 1.20
CA VAL A 112 7.59 -7.96 1.37
C VAL A 112 8.20 -9.36 1.47
N GLY A 113 7.38 -10.38 1.73
CA GLY A 113 7.83 -11.75 1.96
C GLY A 113 8.70 -11.95 3.22
N VAL A 114 8.98 -10.89 3.98
CA VAL A 114 9.82 -10.90 5.19
C VAL A 114 8.94 -10.65 6.42
N PRO A 115 8.70 -11.66 7.27
CA PRO A 115 7.99 -11.49 8.52
C PRO A 115 8.68 -10.48 9.44
N ASN A 116 7.92 -9.70 10.21
CA ASN A 116 8.41 -8.77 11.22
C ASN A 116 9.43 -7.73 10.71
N ILE A 117 9.36 -7.32 9.44
CA ILE A 117 10.26 -6.31 8.88
C ILE A 117 10.13 -4.97 9.63
N VAL A 118 8.89 -4.61 9.98
CA VAL A 118 8.60 -3.43 10.81
C VAL A 118 8.68 -3.82 12.26
N ARG A 119 9.58 -3.17 12.99
CA ARG A 119 9.77 -3.37 14.43
C ARG A 119 9.12 -2.22 15.19
N GLY A 120 8.72 -2.46 16.44
CA GLY A 120 8.07 -1.44 17.27
C GLY A 120 8.89 -0.15 17.42
N ASN A 121 10.23 -0.23 17.42
CA ASN A 121 11.10 0.94 17.51
C ASN A 121 11.19 1.78 16.22
N TRP A 122 10.60 1.32 15.11
CA TRP A 122 10.47 2.10 13.88
C TRP A 122 9.17 2.91 13.86
N LEU A 123 8.27 2.68 14.82
CA LEU A 123 6.92 3.21 14.83
C LEU A 123 6.81 4.31 15.88
N LYS A 124 6.52 5.54 15.44
CA LYS A 124 6.20 6.62 16.38
C LYS A 124 4.86 6.36 17.07
N LYS A 125 4.67 6.94 18.25
CA LYS A 125 3.37 6.92 18.94
C LYS A 125 2.28 7.54 18.07
N GLY A 126 1.09 6.94 18.08
CA GLY A 126 -0.05 7.40 17.28
C GLY A 126 0.01 7.06 15.79
N VAL A 127 1.07 6.39 15.32
CA VAL A 127 1.13 5.94 13.93
C VAL A 127 0.06 4.89 13.65
N VAL A 128 -0.51 4.97 12.46
CA VAL A 128 -1.43 3.98 11.93
C VAL A 128 -0.65 3.00 11.07
N VAL A 129 -0.72 1.72 11.38
CA VAL A 129 -0.06 0.65 10.63
C VAL A 129 -1.10 -0.21 9.94
N ILE A 130 -0.94 -0.42 8.64
CA ILE A 130 -1.72 -1.38 7.84
C ILE A 130 -0.78 -2.44 7.28
N ASP A 131 -1.05 -3.70 7.60
CA ASP A 131 -0.38 -4.84 6.99
C ASP A 131 -1.28 -5.38 5.87
N MET A 132 -0.76 -5.38 4.64
CA MET A 132 -1.41 -5.93 3.44
C MET A 132 -0.66 -7.18 2.93
N GLY A 133 0.10 -7.87 3.78
CA GLY A 133 0.76 -9.13 3.47
C GLY A 133 -0.21 -10.32 3.44
N THR A 134 0.22 -11.39 2.78
CA THR A 134 -0.46 -12.71 2.80
C THR A 134 0.19 -13.69 3.77
N ASN A 135 1.36 -13.35 4.33
CA ASN A 135 2.09 -14.19 5.26
C ASN A 135 1.34 -14.30 6.60
N GLN A 136 1.11 -15.54 7.06
CA GLN A 136 0.62 -15.76 8.41
C GLN A 136 1.73 -15.52 9.43
N VAL A 137 1.54 -14.54 10.32
CA VAL A 137 2.36 -14.34 11.51
C VAL A 137 1.62 -14.82 12.75
N LYS A 138 2.35 -15.29 13.78
CA LYS A 138 1.76 -15.78 15.05
C LYS A 138 0.99 -14.71 15.82
N VAL A 139 1.21 -13.43 15.51
CA VAL A 139 0.40 -12.34 16.05
C VAL A 139 -0.84 -12.20 15.18
N MET A 140 -2.01 -12.26 15.81
CA MET A 140 -3.31 -12.28 15.16
C MET A 140 -3.58 -10.96 14.41
N ILE A 141 -3.08 -10.88 13.19
CA ILE A 141 -3.23 -9.75 12.28
C ILE A 141 -3.97 -10.35 11.08
N PHE A 142 -5.31 -10.23 11.07
CA PHE A 142 -6.15 -10.67 9.96
C PHE A 142 -5.74 -9.93 8.67
N PHE A 143 -6.05 -10.55 7.52
CA PHE A 143 -5.68 -10.19 6.13
C PHE A 143 -5.77 -8.71 5.71
N PHE A 144 -6.40 -7.84 6.51
CA PHE A 144 -6.24 -6.39 6.52
C PHE A 144 -6.45 -5.95 7.97
N SER A 145 -5.38 -5.59 8.67
CA SER A 145 -5.52 -5.02 10.01
C SER A 145 -5.09 -3.56 10.01
N ILE A 146 -5.69 -2.79 10.90
CA ILE A 146 -5.23 -1.46 11.26
C ILE A 146 -4.80 -1.52 12.73
N LEU A 147 -3.55 -1.15 12.99
CA LEU A 147 -3.02 -1.00 14.34
C LEU A 147 -2.72 0.48 14.55
N VAL A 148 -3.37 1.09 15.54
CA VAL A 148 -2.99 2.41 16.03
C VAL A 148 -2.05 2.20 17.21
N VAL A 149 -0.79 2.65 17.08
CA VAL A 149 0.16 2.60 18.21
C VAL A 149 -0.34 3.56 19.29
N PRO A 150 -0.60 3.10 20.52
CA PRO A 150 -1.17 3.94 21.56
C PRO A 150 -0.24 5.11 21.91
N MET A 151 -0.84 6.25 22.28
CA MET A 151 -0.12 7.47 22.68
C MET A 151 0.45 7.39 24.11
N THR A 152 -0.03 6.46 24.94
CA THR A 152 0.28 6.38 26.37
C THR A 152 1.67 5.79 26.65
N SER A 153 2.22 6.09 27.84
CA SER A 153 3.55 5.69 28.32
C SER A 153 3.60 4.28 28.86
#